data_AF-M1X355-F1
#
_entry.id   AF-M1X355-F1
#
_cell.length_a   1.000
_cell.length_b   1.000
_cell.length_c   1.000
_cell.angle_alpha   90.00
_cell.angle_beta   90.00
_cell.angle_gamma   90.00
#
_symmetry.space_group_name_H-M   'P 1'
#
loop_
_entity.id
_entity.type
_entity.pdbx_description
1 polymer ?
#
loop_
_entity_poly.entity_id
_entity_poly.type
_entity_poly.pdbx_seq_one_letter_code
_entity_poly.pdbx_strand_id
1 'polypeptide(L)'
;MELLDELEQRNQLHPTTDIISVTFSATKDLDAVFPAAIARSRPLWVNIPMLDVQEMHVEGSLKNCIRFLLHAYLPISASVCHIYLRHAVNLRPDWNLPHFLPHQN
;
A
#
# COMPACT_ATOMS: atom_id res chain seq x y z
N MET A 1 11.20 -0.23 -0.07
CA MET A 1 10.68 -0.98 -1.24
C MET A 1 9.75 -2.10 -0.82
N GLU A 2 10.10 -2.87 0.22
CA GLU A 2 9.30 -3.96 0.82
C GLU A 2 7.77 -3.86 0.63
N LEU A 3 7.13 -2.77 1.05
CA LEU A 3 5.69 -2.61 0.97
C LEU A 3 5.12 -2.66 -0.47
N LEU A 4 5.84 -2.10 -1.45
CA LEU A 4 5.46 -2.16 -2.87
C LEU A 4 5.78 -3.52 -3.49
N ASP A 5 6.85 -4.18 -3.03
CA ASP A 5 7.18 -5.55 -3.46
C ASP A 5 6.07 -6.53 -3.05
N GLU A 6 5.61 -6.44 -1.79
CA GLU A 6 4.49 -7.24 -1.29
C GLU A 6 3.20 -6.95 -2.06
N LEU A 7 2.95 -5.70 -2.44
CA LEU A 7 1.76 -5.28 -3.19
C LEU A 7 1.70 -5.97 -4.55
N GLU A 8 2.79 -5.86 -5.32
CA GLU A 8 2.92 -6.48 -6.64
C GLU A 8 2.78 -8.00 -6.54
N GLN A 9 3.50 -8.63 -5.60
CA GLN A 9 3.53 -10.08 -5.48
C GLN A 9 2.18 -10.67 -5.04
N ARG A 10 1.53 -10.10 -4.01
CA ARG A 10 0.30 -10.68 -3.45
C ARG A 10 -0.95 -10.42 -4.30
N ASN A 11 -0.94 -9.35 -5.09
CA ASN A 11 -2.05 -9.01 -5.98
C ASN A 11 -1.78 -9.37 -7.44
N GLN A 12 -0.61 -9.93 -7.76
CA GLN A 12 -0.19 -10.29 -9.13
C GLN A 12 -0.30 -9.11 -10.10
N LEU A 13 0.06 -7.91 -9.61
CA LEU A 13 -0.04 -6.67 -10.39
C LEU A 13 1.22 -6.47 -11.23
N HIS A 14 1.02 -6.17 -12.51
CA HIS A 14 2.07 -5.73 -13.40
C HIS A 14 2.05 -4.18 -13.49
N PRO A 15 3.11 -3.47 -13.02
CA PRO A 15 3.03 -2.03 -12.79
C PRO A 15 2.64 -1.18 -13.99
N THR A 16 3.16 -1.48 -15.19
CA THR A 16 2.90 -0.63 -16.37
C THR A 16 1.53 -0.82 -17.02
N THR A 17 0.85 -1.93 -16.73
CA THR A 17 -0.42 -2.29 -17.39
C THR A 17 -1.59 -2.20 -16.44
N ASP A 18 -1.37 -2.48 -15.16
CA ASP A 18 -2.46 -2.70 -14.24
C ASP A 18 -2.64 -1.51 -13.29
N ILE A 19 -1.59 -0.75 -12.98
CA ILE A 19 -1.65 0.36 -12.03
C ILE A 19 -2.07 1.65 -12.74
N ILE A 20 -3.17 2.26 -12.27
CA ILE A 20 -3.70 3.52 -12.79
C ILE A 20 -3.06 4.70 -12.08
N SER A 21 -2.99 4.67 -10.75
CA SER A 21 -2.43 5.76 -9.94
C SER A 21 -2.14 5.29 -8.52
N VAL A 22 -1.25 6.01 -7.83
CA VAL A 22 -0.96 5.78 -6.41
C VAL A 22 -0.95 7.09 -5.64
N THR A 23 -1.72 7.13 -4.56
CA THR A 23 -1.63 8.20 -3.56
C THR A 23 -0.91 7.66 -2.34
N PHE A 24 0.20 8.26 -1.96
CA PHE A 24 0.88 7.98 -0.69
C PHE A 24 0.42 8.98 0.37
N SER A 25 0.24 8.51 1.60
CA SER A 25 0.15 9.38 2.77
C SER A 25 1.29 9.10 3.74
N ALA A 26 1.82 10.14 4.38
CA ALA A 26 2.81 10.01 5.43
C ALA A 26 2.37 10.80 6.67
N THR A 27 2.63 10.25 7.85
CA THR A 27 2.40 10.96 9.11
C THR A 27 3.33 12.19 9.23
N LYS A 28 2.85 13.24 9.89
CA LYS A 28 3.55 14.54 9.99
C LYS A 28 4.94 14.49 10.64
N ASP A 29 5.28 13.39 11.29
CA ASP A 29 6.58 13.12 11.91
C ASP A 29 7.61 12.52 10.94
N LEU A 30 7.25 12.34 9.67
CA LEU A 30 8.16 11.95 8.58
C LEU A 30 8.33 13.10 7.59
N ASP A 31 9.53 13.66 7.53
CA ASP A 31 9.87 14.84 6.71
C ASP A 31 11.14 14.65 5.86
N ALA A 32 11.78 13.49 5.93
CA ALA A 32 13.08 13.26 5.28
C ALA A 32 13.00 13.15 3.74
N VAL A 33 11.94 12.53 3.20
CA VAL A 33 11.79 12.31 1.75
C VAL A 33 10.35 11.98 1.37
N PHE A 34 9.96 12.38 0.16
CA PHE A 34 8.68 12.01 -0.46
C PHE A 34 8.62 10.51 -0.81
N PRO A 35 7.60 9.75 -0.36
CA PRO A 35 7.42 8.35 -0.74
C PRO A 35 7.36 8.13 -2.25
N ALA A 36 6.65 8.97 -3.01
CA ALA A 36 6.59 8.85 -4.46
C ALA A 36 7.96 9.03 -5.15
N ALA A 37 8.88 9.81 -4.57
CA ALA A 37 10.23 9.94 -5.11
C ALA A 37 11.01 8.61 -5.01
N ILE A 38 10.79 7.86 -3.92
CA ILE A 38 11.36 6.53 -3.74
C ILE A 38 10.66 5.51 -4.65
N ALA A 39 9.35 5.61 -4.85
CA ALA A 39 8.63 4.72 -5.75
C ALA A 39 9.05 4.91 -7.22
N ARG A 40 9.33 6.15 -7.65
CA ARG A 40 9.79 6.46 -9.03
C ARG A 40 11.13 5.84 -9.41
N SER A 41 12.00 5.54 -8.44
CA SER A 41 13.28 4.87 -8.73
C SER A 41 13.11 3.36 -8.98
N ARG A 42 11.92 2.80 -8.73
CA ARG A 42 11.63 1.39 -9.02
C ARG A 42 11.50 1.15 -10.52
N PRO A 43 12.02 0.02 -11.03
CA PRO A 43 11.75 -0.40 -12.41
C PRO A 43 10.25 -0.43 -12.68
N LEU A 44 9.83 -0.03 -13.88
CA LEU A 44 8.43 -0.06 -14.34
C LEU A 44 7.49 0.97 -13.70
N TRP A 45 7.89 1.69 -12.65
CA TRP A 45 7.04 2.67 -11.95
C TRP A 45 7.17 4.10 -12.48
N VAL A 46 8.15 4.38 -13.34
CA VAL A 46 8.51 5.74 -13.78
C VAL A 46 7.36 6.56 -14.37
N ASN A 47 6.41 5.90 -15.04
CA ASN A 47 5.29 6.54 -15.74
C ASN A 47 3.97 6.50 -14.98
N ILE A 48 3.93 5.91 -13.78
CA ILE A 48 2.71 5.84 -12.98
C ILE A 48 2.46 7.22 -12.33
N PRO A 49 1.27 7.81 -12.48
CA PRO A 49 0.90 9.02 -11.74
C PRO A 49 0.91 8.79 -10.23
N MET A 50 1.62 9.64 -9.50
CA MET A 50 1.75 9.53 -8.03
C MET A 50 1.54 10.87 -7.35
N LEU A 51 0.85 10.85 -6.21
CA LEU A 51 0.63 11.99 -5.34
C LEU A 51 1.05 11.65 -3.91
N ASP A 52 1.83 12.52 -3.28
CA ASP A 52 2.08 12.46 -1.84
C ASP A 52 1.17 13.46 -1.13
N VAL A 53 0.55 13.02 -0.03
CA VAL A 53 -0.22 13.88 0.88
C VAL A 53 0.24 13.67 2.31
N GLN A 54 0.02 14.66 3.17
CA GLN A 54 0.18 14.45 4.60
C GLN A 54 -1.05 13.71 5.12
N GLU A 55 -0.83 12.68 5.93
CA GLU A 55 -1.88 12.01 6.67
C GLU A 55 -2.53 12.96 7.68
N MET A 56 -3.81 12.75 7.95
CA MET A 56 -4.49 13.45 9.04
C MET A 56 -3.74 13.25 10.36
N HIS A 57 -3.48 14.35 11.07
CA HIS A 57 -2.92 14.27 12.40
C HIS A 57 -4.00 13.95 13.43
N VAL A 58 -3.88 12.78 14.06
CA VAL A 58 -4.71 12.36 15.20
C VAL A 58 -3.80 12.08 16.39
N GLU A 59 -4.12 12.68 17.54
CA GLU A 59 -3.36 12.46 18.78
C GLU A 59 -3.41 10.98 19.19
N GLY A 60 -2.27 10.42 19.62
CA GLY A 60 -2.15 9.00 19.95
C GLY A 60 -2.15 8.03 18.76
N SER A 61 -2.29 8.51 17.52
CA SER A 61 -2.24 7.64 16.33
C SER A 61 -0.84 7.10 16.03
N LEU A 62 -0.79 6.07 15.18
CA LEU A 62 0.46 5.40 14.79
C LEU A 62 1.44 6.39 14.16
N LYS A 63 2.61 6.50 14.78
CA LYS A 63 3.75 7.32 14.33
C LYS A 63 4.55 6.66 13.22
N ASN A 64 5.33 7.46 12.48
CA ASN A 64 6.24 6.99 11.43
C ASN A 64 5.57 6.06 10.41
N CYS A 65 4.36 6.39 9.99
CA CYS A 65 3.55 5.54 9.13
C CYS A 65 3.43 6.13 7.73
N ILE A 66 3.80 5.30 6.75
CA ILE A 66 3.52 5.55 5.33
C ILE A 66 2.39 4.62 4.93
N ARG A 67 1.38 5.16 4.25
CA ARG A 67 0.30 4.40 3.61
C ARG A 67 0.30 4.69 2.12
N PHE A 68 -0.38 3.83 1.37
CA PHE A 68 -0.75 4.14 0.01
C PHE A 68 -2.16 3.64 -0.28
N LEU A 69 -2.82 4.36 -1.19
CA LEU A 69 -4.02 3.92 -1.89
C LEU A 69 -3.65 3.77 -3.36
N LEU A 70 -3.88 2.58 -3.90
CA LEU A 70 -3.57 2.25 -5.29
C LEU A 70 -4.86 1.94 -6.04
N HIS A 71 -5.03 2.56 -7.21
CA HIS A 71 -6.06 2.18 -8.16
C HIS A 71 -5.45 1.27 -9.23
N ALA A 72 -6.06 0.11 -9.45
CA ALA A 72 -5.60 -0.84 -10.46
C ALA A 72 -6.77 -1.48 -11.23
N TYR A 73 -6.45 -1.92 -12.45
CA TYR A 73 -7.26 -2.87 -13.18
C TYR A 73 -7.02 -4.27 -12.63
N LEU A 74 -8.10 -4.97 -12.28
CA LEU A 74 -8.08 -6.34 -11.81
C LEU A 74 -9.19 -7.15 -12.48
N PRO A 75 -9.00 -8.45 -12.71
CA PRO A 75 -10.08 -9.36 -13.09
C PRO A 75 -11.20 -9.32 -12.04
N ILE A 76 -12.46 -9.49 -12.47
CA ILE A 76 -13.64 -9.50 -11.58
C ILE A 76 -13.51 -10.58 -10.49
N SER A 77 -12.85 -11.70 -10.81
CA SER A 77 -12.63 -12.81 -9.87
C SER A 77 -11.44 -12.62 -8.94
N ALA A 78 -10.66 -11.54 -9.08
CA ALA A 78 -9.48 -11.32 -8.26
C ALA A 78 -9.87 -10.95 -6.83
N SER A 79 -9.23 -11.61 -5.86
CA SER A 79 -9.28 -11.20 -4.46
C SER A 79 -8.18 -10.19 -4.20
N VAL A 80 -8.51 -9.06 -3.56
CA VAL A 80 -7.53 -8.01 -3.24
C VAL A 80 -6.87 -8.33 -1.91
N CYS A 81 -5.54 -8.46 -1.93
CA CYS A 81 -4.72 -8.59 -0.73
C CYS A 81 -4.19 -7.22 -0.30
N HIS A 82 -4.78 -6.69 0.76
CA HIS A 82 -4.31 -5.46 1.38
C HIS A 82 -3.21 -5.77 2.41
N ILE A 83 -2.11 -5.02 2.38
CA ILE A 83 -0.90 -5.33 3.15
C ILE A 83 -0.68 -4.32 4.25
N TYR A 84 -0.46 -4.83 5.47
CA TYR A 84 0.04 -4.07 6.61
C TYR A 84 1.31 -4.73 7.13
N LEU A 85 2.35 -3.93 7.31
CA LEU A 85 3.65 -4.41 7.77
C LEU A 85 4.01 -3.77 9.12
N ARG A 86 4.82 -4.48 9.91
CA ARG A 86 5.39 -3.96 11.17
C ARG A 86 4.28 -3.47 12.11
N HIS A 87 4.41 -2.30 12.71
CA HIS A 87 3.39 -1.74 13.60
C HIS A 87 2.07 -1.37 12.91
N ALA A 88 2.06 -1.26 11.57
CA ALA A 88 0.84 -0.95 10.83
C ALA A 88 -0.17 -2.10 10.83
N VAL A 89 0.24 -3.33 11.18
CA VAL A 89 -0.69 -4.48 11.35
C VAL A 89 -1.79 -4.17 12.37
N ASN A 90 -1.53 -3.28 13.33
CA ASN A 90 -2.49 -2.88 14.36
C ASN A 90 -3.55 -1.91 13.84
N LEU A 91 -3.42 -1.40 12.60
CA LEU A 91 -4.44 -0.55 11.98
C LEU A 91 -5.67 -1.33 11.52
N ARG A 92 -5.52 -2.65 11.30
CA ARG A 92 -6.61 -3.57 10.93
C ARG A 92 -6.52 -4.86 11.76
N PRO A 93 -6.79 -4.78 13.07
CA PRO A 93 -6.73 -5.96 13.95
C PRO A 93 -7.71 -7.06 13.50
N ASP A 94 -8.79 -6.68 12.82
CA ASP A 94 -9.77 -7.57 12.20
C ASP A 94 -9.20 -8.42 11.07
N TRP A 95 -8.10 -8.01 10.43
CA TRP A 95 -7.41 -8.79 9.40
C TRP A 95 -6.31 -9.70 9.95
N ASN A 96 -5.93 -9.53 11.22
CA ASN A 96 -5.07 -10.46 11.94
C ASN A 96 -5.87 -11.55 12.67
N LEU A 97 -7.20 -11.43 12.71
CA LEU A 97 -8.07 -12.47 13.24
C LEU A 97 -8.15 -13.64 12.24
N PRO A 98 -8.06 -14.90 12.68
CA PRO A 98 -8.22 -16.07 11.81
C PRO A 98 -9.69 -16.20 11.43
N HIS A 99 -10.14 -15.40 10.47
CA HIS A 99 -11.49 -15.52 9.93
C HIS A 99 -11.52 -15.48 8.41
N PHE A 100 -10.53 -16.09 7.75
CA PHE A 100 -10.63 -16.47 6.35
C PHE A 100 -9.73 -17.68 6.08
N LEU A 101 -10.14 -18.85 6.56
CA LEU A 101 -9.87 -20.08 5.82
C LEU A 101 -11.07 -20.22 4.86
N PRO A 102 -10.94 -19.90 3.56
CA PRO A 102 -11.94 -20.38 2.61
C PRO A 102 -11.95 -21.90 2.75
N HIS A 103 -13.15 -22.46 2.93
CA HIS A 103 -13.38 -23.90 3.00
C HIS A 103 -12.56 -24.59 1.90
N GLN A 104 -11.63 -25.47 2.31
CA GLN A 104 -11.10 -26.46 1.38
C GLN A 104 -12.13 -27.56 1.21
N ASN A 105 -12.42 -27.85 -0.06
CA ASN A 105 -13.26 -28.90 -0.64
C ASN A 105 -14.77 -28.65 -0.65
#